data_AF-A0A1I2Q875-F1
#
_entry.id   AF-A0A1I2Q875-F1
#
_cell.length_a   1.000
_cell.length_b   1.000
_cell.length_c   1.000
_cell.angle_alpha   90.00
_cell.angle_beta   90.00
_cell.angle_gamma   90.00
#
_symmetry.space_group_name_H-M   'P 1'
#
loop_
_entity.id
_entity.type
_entity.pdbx_description
1 polymer ?
#
loop_
_entity_poly.entity_id
_entity_poly.type
_entity_poly.pdbx_seq_one_letter_code
_entity_poly.pdbx_strand_id
1 'polypeptide(L)'
;MHFKEGTGWKACYDEERNLYTLERGGCGYYHLYEITAEMYDALRDGMSDEDSYHLIKDARHLYMDVNDRCGPPYTVVLDEDYEKLCPWANVVSSGKIWPSELTDAAVEIFESEKDNRAQRRKKREERENKS
;
A
#
# COMPACT_ATOMS: atom_id res chain seq x y z
N MET A 1 11.08 -8.27 -13.42
CA MET A 1 10.84 -7.92 -12.01
C MET A 1 12.05 -8.32 -11.18
N HIS A 2 12.57 -7.39 -10.39
CA HIS A 2 13.73 -7.59 -9.50
C HIS A 2 13.30 -7.45 -8.06
N PHE A 3 13.62 -8.44 -7.24
CA PHE A 3 13.15 -8.50 -5.86
C PHE A 3 14.28 -8.25 -4.86
N LYS A 4 13.93 -7.54 -3.78
CA LYS A 4 14.69 -7.51 -2.52
C LYS A 4 13.76 -7.94 -1.42
N GLU A 5 14.26 -8.67 -0.43
CA GLU A 5 13.41 -9.15 0.66
C GLU A 5 14.11 -9.19 2.01
N GLY A 6 13.31 -9.14 3.06
CA GLY A 6 13.75 -9.31 4.43
C GLY A 6 12.61 -9.88 5.26
N THR A 7 12.83 -9.99 6.57
CA THR A 7 11.81 -10.52 7.46
C THR A 7 10.62 -9.57 7.48
N GLY A 8 9.46 -10.03 6.98
CA GLY A 8 8.21 -9.25 7.00
C GLY A 8 8.03 -8.25 5.87
N TRP A 9 8.93 -8.21 4.88
CA TRP A 9 8.77 -7.32 3.72
C TRP A 9 9.40 -7.89 2.45
N LYS A 10 8.88 -7.44 1.31
CA LYS A 10 9.39 -7.75 -0.02
C LYS A 10 9.19 -6.54 -0.93
N ALA A 11 10.23 -6.13 -1.63
CA ALA A 11 10.17 -5.04 -2.59
C ALA A 11 10.39 -5.56 -4.01
N CYS A 12 9.75 -4.93 -4.99
CA CYS A 12 9.82 -5.28 -6.40
C CYS A 12 10.09 -4.04 -7.24
N TYR A 13 11.10 -4.11 -8.10
CA TYR A 13 11.25 -3.21 -9.24
C TYR A 13 10.73 -3.91 -10.51
N ASP A 14 9.69 -3.36 -11.12
CA ASP A 14 9.14 -3.78 -12.40
C ASP A 14 9.72 -2.91 -13.53
N GLU A 15 10.74 -3.44 -14.22
CA GLU A 15 11.41 -2.77 -15.34
C GLU A 15 10.48 -2.45 -16.51
N GLU A 16 9.49 -3.30 -16.80
CA GLU A 16 8.60 -3.09 -17.96
C GLU A 16 7.73 -1.85 -17.76
N ARG A 17 7.39 -1.56 -16.50
CA ARG A 17 6.52 -0.45 -16.11
C ARG A 17 7.27 0.70 -15.47
N ASN A 18 8.58 0.54 -15.25
CA ASN A 18 9.42 1.45 -14.48
C ASN A 18 8.79 1.83 -13.13
N LEU A 19 8.35 0.82 -12.37
CA LEU A 19 7.58 0.97 -11.15
C LEU A 19 8.26 0.23 -9.98
N TYR A 20 8.27 0.86 -8.80
CA TYR A 20 8.81 0.27 -7.58
C TYR A 20 7.69 0.10 -6.56
N THR A 21 7.51 -1.12 -6.07
CA THR A 21 6.45 -1.48 -5.13
C THR A 21 7.00 -2.27 -3.97
N LEU A 22 6.32 -2.23 -2.83
CA LEU A 22 6.72 -2.94 -1.63
C LEU A 22 5.50 -3.52 -0.90
N GLU A 23 5.67 -4.74 -0.44
CA GLU A 23 4.77 -5.48 0.44
C GLU A 23 5.41 -5.53 1.82
N ARG A 24 4.63 -5.23 2.85
CA ARG A 24 5.03 -5.38 4.25
C ARG A 24 3.93 -6.09 5.01
N GLY A 25 4.27 -7.16 5.72
CA GLY A 25 3.28 -7.98 6.41
C GLY A 25 3.87 -8.66 7.63
N GLY A 26 3.05 -8.75 8.67
CA GLY A 26 3.41 -9.36 9.94
C GLY A 26 2.21 -10.01 10.62
N CYS A 27 2.37 -10.36 11.89
CA CYS A 27 1.26 -10.87 12.69
C CYS A 27 0.22 -9.76 12.86
N GLY A 28 -0.85 -9.82 12.07
CA GLY A 28 -2.02 -8.95 12.19
C GLY A 28 -2.03 -7.70 11.30
N TYR A 29 -1.14 -7.60 10.32
CA TYR A 29 -1.23 -6.55 9.30
C TYR A 29 -0.60 -6.99 7.97
N TYR A 30 -1.08 -6.41 6.89
CA TYR A 30 -0.57 -6.59 5.52
C TYR A 30 -0.79 -5.33 4.70
N HIS A 31 0.28 -4.73 4.20
CA HIS A 31 0.27 -3.43 3.53
C HIS A 31 1.00 -3.50 2.19
N LEU A 32 0.54 -2.71 1.22
CA LEU A 32 1.22 -2.47 -0.05
C LEU A 32 1.53 -1.00 -0.25
N TYR A 33 2.67 -0.74 -0.88
CA TYR A 33 3.24 0.57 -1.11
C TYR A 33 3.72 0.71 -2.55
N GLU A 34 3.59 1.92 -3.08
CA GLU A 34 4.43 2.42 -4.17
C GLU A 34 5.57 3.20 -3.53
N ILE A 35 6.81 2.83 -3.85
CA ILE A 35 8.03 3.43 -3.29
C ILE A 35 8.81 4.14 -4.39
N THR A 36 9.77 4.99 -4.02
CA THR A 36 10.68 5.61 -4.99
C THR A 36 11.85 4.69 -5.32
N ALA A 37 12.55 4.97 -6.43
CA ALA A 37 13.81 4.30 -6.74
C ALA A 37 14.85 4.47 -5.62
N GLU A 38 14.93 5.67 -5.02
CA GLU A 38 15.83 5.97 -3.91
C GLU A 38 15.53 5.09 -2.68
N MET A 39 14.25 4.95 -2.33
CA MET A 39 13.82 4.05 -1.25
C MET A 39 14.19 2.60 -1.58
N TYR A 40 13.92 2.15 -2.82
CA TYR A 40 14.25 0.80 -3.25
C TYR A 40 15.76 0.53 -3.18
N ASP A 41 16.59 1.48 -3.62
CA ASP A 41 18.05 1.37 -3.60
C ASP A 41 18.61 1.33 -2.19
N ALA A 42 18.00 2.05 -1.25
CA ALA A 42 18.37 2.03 0.16
C ALA A 42 18.05 0.69 0.86
N LEU A 43 17.06 -0.07 0.36
CA LEU A 43 16.74 -1.40 0.86
C LEU A 43 17.86 -2.39 0.53
N ARG A 44 18.13 -3.30 1.48
CA ARG A 44 19.13 -4.36 1.38
C ARG A 44 18.51 -5.69 1.78
N ASP A 45 18.91 -6.77 1.10
CA ASP A 45 18.43 -8.11 1.47
C ASP A 45 18.76 -8.46 2.91
N GLY A 46 17.80 -9.09 3.60
CA GLY A 46 17.90 -9.45 5.00
C GLY A 46 17.80 -8.28 5.99
N MET A 47 17.50 -7.06 5.52
CA MET A 47 17.21 -5.92 6.40
C MET A 47 15.98 -6.22 7.28
N SER A 48 16.02 -5.72 8.52
CA SER A 48 14.91 -5.89 9.44
C SER A 48 13.65 -5.17 8.97
N ASP A 49 12.50 -5.63 9.45
CA ASP A 49 11.21 -4.99 9.21
C ASP A 49 11.21 -3.52 9.66
N GLU A 50 11.74 -3.24 10.85
CA GLU A 50 11.82 -1.89 11.45
C GLU A 50 12.68 -0.93 10.61
N ASP A 51 13.88 -1.37 10.20
CA ASP A 51 14.76 -0.55 9.35
C ASP A 51 14.11 -0.26 7.99
N SER A 52 13.47 -1.28 7.39
CA SER A 52 12.76 -1.10 6.12
C SER A 52 11.61 -0.10 6.25
N TYR A 53 10.86 -0.16 7.35
CA TYR A 53 9.76 0.75 7.64
C TYR A 53 10.24 2.20 7.77
N HIS A 54 11.37 2.44 8.43
CA HIS A 54 11.91 3.79 8.56
C HIS A 54 12.29 4.42 7.22
N LEU A 55 12.70 3.62 6.24
CA LEU A 55 13.00 4.09 4.88
C LEU A 55 11.75 4.42 4.07
N ILE A 56 10.63 3.72 4.32
CA ILE A 56 9.42 3.78 3.50
C ILE A 56 8.21 4.37 4.22
N LYS A 57 8.37 4.93 5.42
CA LYS A 57 7.28 5.53 6.22
C LYS A 57 6.50 6.64 5.51
N ASP A 58 7.14 7.30 4.55
CA ASP A 58 6.59 8.39 3.75
C ASP A 58 6.24 7.93 2.32
N ALA A 59 6.28 6.62 2.06
CA ALA A 59 5.91 6.06 0.77
C ALA A 59 4.38 6.05 0.59
N ARG A 60 3.94 6.03 -0.66
CA ARG A 60 2.53 6.07 -1.00
C ARG A 60 1.87 4.73 -0.70
N HIS A 61 0.93 4.72 0.25
CA HIS A 61 0.13 3.54 0.57
C HIS A 61 -0.86 3.21 -0.55
N LEU A 62 -0.91 1.94 -0.95
CA LEU A 62 -1.83 1.44 -1.98
C LEU A 62 -2.96 0.62 -1.37
N TYR A 63 -2.64 -0.19 -0.36
CA TYR A 63 -3.56 -1.15 0.25
C TYR A 63 -3.15 -1.44 1.69
N MET A 64 -4.13 -1.65 2.55
CA MET A 64 -3.93 -2.02 3.94
C MET A 64 -4.98 -3.03 4.39
N ASP A 65 -4.53 -4.10 5.04
CA ASP A 65 -5.37 -5.08 5.73
C ASP A 65 -4.87 -5.22 7.17
N VAL A 66 -5.79 -5.13 8.13
CA VAL A 66 -5.47 -5.13 9.57
C VAL A 66 -6.32 -6.18 10.28
N ASN A 67 -5.63 -7.06 11.00
CA ASN A 67 -6.18 -8.10 11.87
C ASN A 67 -5.30 -8.28 13.10
N ASP A 68 -5.13 -7.21 13.86
CA ASP A 68 -4.26 -7.13 15.04
C ASP A 68 -4.83 -7.82 16.29
N ARG A 69 -6.02 -8.44 16.17
CA ARG A 69 -6.79 -9.08 17.26
C ARG A 69 -7.30 -8.10 18.32
N CYS A 70 -7.12 -6.79 18.13
CA CYS A 70 -7.60 -5.74 19.03
C CYS A 70 -8.95 -5.15 18.57
N GLY A 71 -9.36 -5.42 17.33
CA GLY A 71 -10.68 -5.09 16.82
C GLY A 71 -11.15 -6.04 15.71
N PRO A 72 -12.36 -5.83 15.16
CA PRO A 72 -12.80 -6.53 13.97
C PRO A 72 -11.82 -6.29 12.81
N PRO A 73 -11.39 -7.33 12.07
CA PRO A 73 -10.51 -7.16 10.93
C PRO A 73 -11.12 -6.23 9.88
N TYR A 74 -10.29 -5.40 9.25
CA TYR A 74 -10.72 -4.48 8.21
C TYR A 74 -9.68 -4.30 7.12
N THR A 75 -10.15 -3.92 5.94
CA THR A 75 -9.33 -3.66 4.76
C THR A 75 -9.62 -2.25 4.25
N VAL A 76 -8.58 -1.52 3.84
CA VAL A 76 -8.66 -0.20 3.23
C VAL A 76 -7.95 -0.23 1.88
N VAL A 77 -8.70 0.02 0.81
CA VAL A 77 -8.19 0.11 -0.56
C VAL A 77 -7.94 1.58 -0.90
N LEU A 78 -6.69 2.02 -0.82
CA LEU A 78 -6.29 3.42 -1.02
C LEU A 78 -6.08 3.73 -2.50
N ASP A 79 -5.52 2.80 -3.26
CA ASP A 79 -5.55 2.82 -4.72
C ASP A 79 -6.33 1.60 -5.22
N GLU A 80 -7.37 1.81 -6.05
CA GLU A 80 -8.16 0.71 -6.63
C GLU A 80 -7.35 -0.12 -7.64
N ASP A 81 -6.26 0.42 -8.18
CA ASP A 81 -5.42 -0.26 -9.16
C ASP A 81 -4.27 -1.05 -8.49
N TYR A 82 -4.27 -1.21 -7.15
CA TYR A 82 -3.21 -1.89 -6.40
C TYR A 82 -2.84 -3.28 -6.94
N GLU A 83 -3.81 -4.10 -7.37
CA GLU A 83 -3.54 -5.44 -7.94
C GLU A 83 -2.80 -5.36 -9.27
N LYS A 84 -3.05 -4.31 -10.05
CA LYS A 84 -2.34 -4.07 -11.30
C LYS A 84 -0.95 -3.54 -11.02
N LEU A 85 -0.78 -2.72 -10.00
CA LEU A 85 0.52 -2.16 -9.60
C LEU A 85 1.42 -3.24 -8.97
N CYS A 86 0.84 -4.13 -8.18
CA CYS A 86 1.54 -5.19 -7.44
C CYS A 86 1.06 -6.60 -7.86
N PRO A 87 1.17 -7.00 -9.14
CA PRO A 87 0.67 -8.31 -9.59
C PRO A 87 1.47 -9.49 -9.03
N TRP A 88 2.62 -9.21 -8.43
CA TRP A 88 3.51 -10.16 -7.77
C TRP A 88 3.13 -10.40 -6.30
N ALA A 89 2.32 -9.53 -5.70
CA ALA A 89 1.95 -9.59 -4.30
C ALA A 89 0.77 -10.55 -4.10
N ASN A 90 0.85 -11.39 -3.08
CA ASN A 90 -0.24 -12.30 -2.72
C ASN A 90 -1.18 -11.61 -1.73
N VAL A 91 -1.99 -10.69 -2.24
CA VAL A 91 -2.85 -9.84 -1.40
C VAL A 91 -3.79 -10.68 -0.56
N VAL A 92 -3.77 -10.43 0.75
CA VAL A 92 -4.69 -11.03 1.71
C VAL A 92 -5.72 -9.99 2.13
N SER A 93 -7.00 -10.38 2.17
CA SER A 93 -8.05 -9.62 2.83
C SER A 93 -8.62 -10.47 3.95
N SER A 94 -8.63 -9.94 5.16
CA SER A 94 -9.03 -10.68 6.36
C SER A 94 -10.35 -10.20 6.95
N GLY A 95 -11.00 -9.18 6.37
CA GLY A 95 -12.13 -8.53 6.99
C GLY A 95 -13.00 -7.69 6.06
N LYS A 96 -13.72 -6.74 6.67
CA LYS A 96 -14.63 -5.86 5.94
C LYS A 96 -13.82 -4.78 5.21
N ILE A 97 -13.99 -4.72 3.90
CA ILE A 97 -13.46 -3.61 3.10
C ILE A 97 -14.25 -2.34 3.44
N TRP A 98 -13.53 -1.25 3.69
CA TRP A 98 -14.13 0.05 3.93
C TRP A 98 -14.90 0.55 2.70
N PRO A 99 -16.09 1.16 2.90
CA PRO A 99 -16.77 1.88 1.83
C PRO A 99 -15.88 2.99 1.27
N SER A 100 -16.04 3.31 -0.02
CA SER A 100 -15.19 4.30 -0.70
C SER A 100 -15.28 5.68 -0.06
N GLU A 101 -16.45 6.07 0.44
CA GLU A 101 -16.70 7.34 1.10
C GLU A 101 -15.91 7.46 2.41
N LEU A 102 -15.77 6.35 3.14
CA LEU A 102 -15.00 6.31 4.38
C LEU A 102 -13.50 6.40 4.08
N THR A 103 -13.03 5.70 3.06
CA THR A 103 -11.64 5.83 2.58
C THR A 103 -11.35 7.25 2.09
N ASP A 104 -12.26 7.86 1.33
CA ASP A 104 -12.11 9.23 0.83
C ASP A 104 -11.98 10.21 2.01
N ALA A 105 -12.83 10.09 3.03
CA ALA A 105 -12.76 10.91 4.22
C ALA A 105 -11.43 10.73 4.98
N ALA A 106 -10.96 9.48 5.12
CA ALA A 106 -9.69 9.19 5.77
C ALA A 106 -8.50 9.81 5.03
N VAL A 107 -8.46 9.71 3.70
CA VAL A 107 -7.40 10.27 2.84
C VAL A 107 -7.31 11.80 2.94
N GLU A 108 -8.44 12.48 3.14
CA GLU A 108 -8.47 13.93 3.36
C GLU A 108 -8.00 14.34 4.76
N ILE A 109 -8.25 13.53 5.78
CA ILE A 109 -7.93 13.84 7.18
C ILE A 109 -6.48 13.46 7.54
N PHE A 110 -6.03 12.28 7.12
CA PHE A 110 -4.72 11.76 7.51
C PHE A 110 -3.63 12.25 6.57
N GLU A 111 -2.60 12.87 7.13
CA GLU A 111 -1.48 13.40 6.36
C GLU A 111 -0.59 12.30 5.77
N SER A 112 -0.57 11.10 6.38
CA SER A 112 0.12 9.92 5.83
C SER A 112 -0.43 9.50 4.47
N GLU A 113 -1.68 9.84 4.17
CA GLU A 113 -2.38 9.40 2.96
C GLU A 113 -2.46 10.49 1.89
N LYS A 114 -1.80 11.63 2.09
CA LYS A 114 -1.95 12.82 1.24
C LYS A 114 -1.67 12.56 -0.24
N ASP A 115 -0.74 11.66 -0.53
CA ASP A 115 -0.32 11.35 -1.91
C ASP A 115 -1.41 10.58 -2.69
N ASN A 116 -2.43 10.07 -1.99
CA ASN A 116 -3.61 9.47 -2.62
C ASN A 116 -4.72 10.49 -2.93
N ARG A 117 -4.70 11.71 -2.37
CA ARG A 117 -5.82 12.69 -2.48
C ARG A 117 -6.21 13.00 -3.93
N ALA A 118 -5.24 13.30 -4.79
CA ALA A 118 -5.52 13.67 -6.18
C ALA A 118 -6.16 12.52 -6.97
N GLN A 119 -5.62 11.30 -6.81
CA GLN A 119 -6.16 10.08 -7.43
C GLN A 119 -7.57 9.78 -6.91
N ARG A 120 -7.80 9.86 -5.59
CA ARG A 120 -9.10 9.59 -4.97
C ARG A 120 -10.16 10.60 -5.40
N ARG A 121 -9.83 11.89 -5.44
CA ARG A 121 -10.75 12.96 -5.90
C ARG A 121 -11.18 12.73 -7.34
N LYS A 122 -10.24 12.44 -8.24
CA LYS A 122 -10.55 12.13 -9.65
C LYS A 122 -11.48 10.92 -9.76
N LYS A 123 -11.19 9.83 -9.02
CA LYS A 123 -12.04 8.64 -9.01
C LYS A 123 -13.44 8.92 -8.46
N ARG A 124 -13.56 9.77 -7.44
CA ARG A 124 -14.86 10.20 -6.92
C ARG A 124 -15.67 10.94 -7.97
N GLU A 125 -15.07 11.90 -8.67
CA GLU A 125 -15.72 12.63 -9.77
C GLU A 125 -16.16 11.66 -10.89
N GLU A 126 -15.34 10.66 -11.24
CA GLU A 126 -15.72 9.64 -12.22
C GLU A 126 -16.90 8.77 -11.77
N ARG A 127 -17.02 8.47 -10.46
CA ARG A 127 -18.16 7.74 -9.90
C ARG A 127 -19.44 8.57 -9.94
N GLU A 128 -19.35 9.84 -9.55
CA GLU A 128 -20.49 10.78 -9.54
C GLU A 128 -21.01 11.05 -10.95
N ASN A 129 -20.11 11.18 -11.94
CA ASN A 129 -20.49 11.40 -13.34
C ASN A 129 -21.10 10.17 -14.02
N LYS A 130 -21.00 8.98 -13.41
CA LYS A 130 -21.59 7.72 -13.91
C LYS A 130 -22.90 7.36 -13.23
N SER A 131 -23.31 8.11 -12.21
CA SER A 131 -24.57 7.92 -11.48
C SER A 131 -25.69 8.79 -12.03
#